data_AF-A0A136IJI9-F1
#
_entry.id   AF-A0A136IJI9-F1
#
_cell.length_a   1.000
_cell.length_b   1.000
_cell.length_c   1.000
_cell.angle_alpha   90.00
_cell.angle_beta   90.00
_cell.angle_gamma   90.00
#
_symmetry.space_group_name_H-M   'P 1'
#
loop_
_entity.id
_entity.type
_entity.pdbx_description
1 polymer ?
#
loop_
_entity_poly.entity_id
_entity_poly.type
_entity_poly.pdbx_seq_one_letter_code
_entity_poly.pdbx_strand_id
1 'polypeptide(L)' 'WVFVHLTSQQLMPYPLDPLREPIAPVWSRYDHLMVRERLDAITDETDEDKGAFEAFLSTFGGVAGSETGWAESLRW' A
#
# COMPACT_ATOMS: atom_id res chain seq x y z
N TRP A 1 20.75 5.76 2.94
CA TRP A 1 19.30 5.94 3.13
C TRP A 1 18.85 4.86 4.08
N VAL A 2 18.45 5.23 5.30
CA VAL A 2 18.04 4.26 6.33
C VAL A 2 16.66 3.74 5.94
N PHE A 3 16.55 2.45 5.62
CA PHE A 3 15.29 1.77 5.42
C PHE A 3 14.59 1.66 6.78
N VAL A 4 13.65 2.55 7.05
CA VAL A 4 12.67 2.31 8.12
C VAL A 4 11.65 1.35 7.52
N HIS A 5 11.75 0.06 7.85
CA HIS A 5 10.70 -0.91 7.55
C HIS A 5 9.48 -0.59 8.42
N LEU A 6 8.64 0.32 7.93
CA LEU A 6 7.38 0.67 8.58
C LEU A 6 6.37 -0.43 8.30
N THR A 7 5.69 -0.90 9.35
CA THR A 7 4.52 -1.78 9.20
C THR A 7 3.32 -0.99 8.66
N SER A 8 2.29 -1.67 8.16
CA SER A 8 1.03 -1.03 7.74
C SER A 8 0.44 -0.14 8.85
N GLN A 9 0.45 -0.61 10.10
CA GLN A 9 -0.01 0.14 11.26
C GLN A 9 0.82 1.41 11.55
N GLN A 10 2.12 1.37 11.26
CA GLN A 10 2.98 2.55 11.42
C GLN A 10 2.80 3.57 10.28
N LEU A 11 2.42 3.10 9.09
CA LEU A 11 2.12 3.94 7.93
C LEU A 11 0.75 4.61 8.02
N MET A 12 -0.27 3.86 8.47
CA MET A 12 -1.65 4.32 8.60
C MET A 12 -2.26 3.85 9.94
N PRO A 13 -1.92 4.51 11.07
CA PRO A 13 -2.40 4.11 12.39
C PRO A 13 -3.91 4.33 12.60
N TYR A 14 -4.52 5.23 11.83
CA TYR A 14 -5.95 5.53 11.87
C TYR A 14 -6.55 5.40 10.47
N PRO A 15 -6.81 4.18 9.97
CA PRO A 15 -7.32 3.99 8.61
C PRO A 15 -8.71 4.62 8.37
N LEU A 16 -9.51 4.75 9.43
CA LEU A 16 -10.82 5.41 9.38
C LEU A 16 -10.75 6.94 9.55
N ASP A 17 -9.58 7.48 9.92
CA ASP A 17 -9.32 8.91 10.07
C ASP A 17 -7.88 9.24 9.60
N PRO A 18 -7.60 9.07 8.29
CA PRO A 18 -6.22 9.08 7.78
C PRO A 18 -5.56 10.47 7.77
N LEU A 19 -6.35 11.53 8.00
CA LEU A 19 -5.89 12.93 8.06
C LEU A 19 -5.77 13.44 9.51
N ARG A 20 -5.83 12.55 10.50
CA ARG A 20 -5.79 12.91 11.92
C ARG A 20 -4.49 13.60 12.32
N GLU A 21 -4.59 14.85 12.77
CA GLU A 21 -3.49 15.59 13.42
C GLU A 21 -3.32 15.16 14.90
N PRO A 22 -2.11 15.25 15.50
CA PRO A 22 -0.84 15.77 14.97
C PRO A 22 0.03 14.70 14.27
N ILE A 23 -0.53 13.53 13.98
CA ILE A 23 0.21 12.38 13.44
C ILE A 23 0.33 12.59 11.93
N ALA A 24 1.35 13.35 11.52
CA ALA A 24 1.61 13.64 10.12
C ALA A 24 1.50 12.34 9.28
N PRO A 25 0.64 12.30 8.24
CA PRO A 25 0.31 11.06 7.55
C PRO A 25 1.51 10.57 6.75
N VAL A 26 2.29 9.64 7.34
CA VAL A 26 3.47 9.05 6.69
C VAL A 26 3.10 8.33 5.40
N TRP A 27 1.86 7.84 5.28
CA TRP A 27 1.32 7.25 4.06
C TRP A 27 1.23 8.24 2.89
N SER A 28 1.03 9.55 3.14
CA SER A 28 0.75 10.56 2.09
C SER A 28 1.86 10.69 1.06
N ARG A 29 3.12 10.42 1.44
CA ARG A 29 4.26 10.42 0.51
C ARG A 29 4.19 9.32 -0.55
N TYR A 30 3.30 8.35 -0.38
CA TYR A 30 3.11 7.21 -1.27
C TYR A 30 1.72 7.22 -1.95
N ASP A 31 0.91 8.27 -1.73
CA ASP A 31 -0.44 8.37 -2.28
C ASP A 31 -0.47 8.40 -3.82
N HIS A 32 0.67 8.71 -4.43
CA HIS A 32 0.86 8.68 -5.88
C HIS A 32 1.12 7.29 -6.45
N LEU A 33 1.37 6.28 -5.61
CA LEU A 33 1.70 4.93 -6.06
C LEU A 33 0.46 4.09 -6.30
N MET A 34 0.49 3.30 -7.36
CA MET A 34 -0.40 2.17 -7.59
C MET A 34 0.12 0.91 -6.90
N VAL A 35 -0.78 -0.04 -6.62
CA VAL A 35 -0.43 -1.35 -6.02
C VAL A 35 0.65 -2.05 -6.83
N ARG A 36 0.52 -2.09 -8.16
CA ARG A 36 1.49 -2.74 -9.04
C ARG A 36 2.88 -2.11 -8.93
N GLU A 37 2.97 -0.78 -8.94
CA GLU A 37 4.24 -0.06 -8.79
C GLU A 37 4.93 -0.38 -7.45
N ARG A 38 4.13 -0.56 -6.38
CA ARG A 38 4.69 -0.96 -5.08
C ARG A 38 5.20 -2.41 -5.10
N LEU A 39 4.44 -3.34 -5.69
CA LEU A 39 4.83 -4.75 -5.77
C LEU A 39 6.10 -4.94 -6.60
N ASP A 40 6.23 -4.19 -7.70
CA ASP A 40 7.41 -4.24 -8.56
C ASP A 40 8.68 -3.76 -7.83
N ALA A 41 8.53 -2.87 -6.83
CA ALA A 41 9.64 -2.39 -6.00
C ALA A 41 10.10 -3.38 -4.91
N ILE A 42 9.39 -4.49 -4.69
CA ILE A 42 9.78 -5.55 -3.74
C ILE A 42 10.71 -6.52 -4.47
N THR A 43 11.99 -6.52 -4.12
CA THR A 43 13.02 -7.32 -4.84
C THR A 43 13.30 -8.68 -4.20
N ASP A 44 12.79 -8.89 -3.00
CA ASP A 44 13.02 -10.06 -2.15
C ASP A 44 11.83 -11.04 -2.09
N GLU A 45 10.81 -10.83 -2.92
CA GLU A 45 9.61 -11.68 -3.04
C GLU A 45 9.40 -12.18 -4.47
N THR A 46 8.72 -13.31 -4.63
CA THR A 46 8.47 -13.92 -5.94
C THR A 46 7.37 -13.19 -6.73
N ASP A 47 7.43 -13.26 -8.06
CA ASP A 47 6.36 -12.72 -8.91
C ASP A 47 5.03 -13.48 -8.75
N GLU A 48 5.10 -14.75 -8.35
CA GLU A 48 3.92 -15.56 -8.03
C GLU A 48 3.21 -15.02 -6.77
N ASP A 49 3.95 -14.76 -5.70
CA ASP A 49 3.39 -14.21 -4.46
C ASP A 49 2.82 -12.80 -4.66
N LYS A 50 3.54 -11.96 -5.42
CA LYS A 50 3.02 -10.63 -5.82
C LYS A 50 1.74 -10.75 -6.64
N GLY A 51 1.70 -11.68 -7.60
CA GLY A 51 0.52 -11.95 -8.42
C GLY A 51 -0.67 -12.44 -7.59
N ALA A 52 -0.43 -13.33 -6.62
CA ALA A 52 -1.45 -13.83 -5.71
C ALA A 52 -2.02 -12.70 -4.83
N PHE A 53 -1.16 -11.82 -4.32
CA PHE A 53 -1.58 -10.65 -3.55
C PHE A 53 -2.43 -9.67 -4.38
N GLU A 54 -2.03 -9.39 -5.63
CA GLU A 54 -2.82 -8.54 -6.51
C GLU A 54 -4.17 -9.15 -6.87
N ALA A 55 -4.21 -10.46 -7.14
CA ALA A 55 -5.46 -11.17 -7.39
C ALA A 55 -6.40 -11.09 -6.18
N PHE A 56 -5.86 -11.20 -4.96
CA PHE A 56 -6.61 -11.01 -3.72
C PHE A 56 -7.17 -9.59 -3.61
N LEU A 57 -6.36 -8.55 -3.82
CA LEU A 57 -6.82 -7.16 -3.78
C LEU A 57 -7.90 -6.84 -4.82
N SER A 58 -7.79 -7.45 -6.01
CA SER A 58 -8.76 -7.27 -7.09
C SER A 58 -10.17 -7.75 -6.69
N THR A 59 -10.31 -8.60 -5.66
CA THR A 59 -11.62 -9.04 -5.17
C THR A 59 -12.39 -7.94 -4.42
N PHE A 60 -11.71 -6.97 -3.82
CA PHE A 60 -12.33 -5.86 -3.08
C PHE A 60 -12.65 -4.68 -4.00
N GLY A 61 -11.72 -4.36 -4.92
CA GLY A 61 -11.84 -3.20 -5.81
C GLY A 61 -12.50 -3.50 -7.16
N GLY A 62 -12.50 -4.77 -7.60
CA GLY A 62 -12.97 -5.15 -8.93
C GLY A 62 -12.11 -4.57 -10.08
N VAL A 63 -10.91 -4.09 -9.78
CA VAL A 63 -9.98 -3.43 -10.70
C VAL A 63 -8.57 -3.99 -10.54
N ALA A 64 -7.72 -3.79 -11.55
CA ALA A 64 -6.34 -4.29 -11.52
C ALA A 64 -5.46 -3.51 -10.54
N GLY A 65 -4.31 -4.07 -10.15
CA GLY A 65 -3.35 -3.41 -9.28
C GLY A 65 -2.69 -2.18 -9.92
N SER A 66 -2.75 -2.04 -11.25
CA SER A 66 -2.34 -0.83 -11.99
C SER A 66 -3.36 0.32 -11.87
N GLU A 67 -4.56 0.05 -11.40
CA GLU A 67 -5.67 1.01 -11.25
C GLU A 67 -6.06 1.21 -9.77
N THR A 68 -5.46 0.44 -8.87
CA THR A 68 -5.71 0.51 -7.43
C THR A 68 -4.61 1.31 -6.76
N GLY A 69 -4.98 2.40 -6.06
CA GLY A 69 -4.03 3.18 -5.27
C GLY A 69 -3.47 2.38 -4.10
N TRP A 70 -2.15 2.38 -3.92
CA TRP A 70 -1.50 1.65 -2.84
C TRP A 70 -1.93 2.13 -1.45
N ALA A 71 -2.06 3.45 -1.28
CA ALA A 71 -2.51 4.03 -0.02
C ALA A 71 -3.96 3.62 0.32
N GLU A 72 -4.81 3.40 -0.69
CA GLU A 72 -6.17 2.89 -0.49
C GLU A 72 -6.15 1.42 -0.05
N SER A 73 -5.26 0.60 -0.61
CA SER A 73 -5.08 -0.79 -0.13
C SER A 73 -4.53 -0.88 1.29
N LEU A 74 -3.82 0.14 1.79
CA LEU A 74 -3.44 0.22 3.21
C LEU A 74 -4.61 0.57 4.13
N ARG A 75 -5.65 1.20 3.59
CA ARG A 75 -6.84 1.65 4.33
C ARG A 75 -7.86 0.54 4.53
N TRP A 76 -7.96 -0.37 3.55
CA TRP A 76 -8.85 -1.54 3.58
C TRP A 76 -8.42 -2.56 4.64
#